data_AF-A0A6S7LBV1-F1
#
_entry.id   AF-A0A6S7LBV1-F1
#
_cell.length_a   1.000
_cell.length_b   1.000
_cell.length_c   1.000
_cell.angle_alpha   90.00
_cell.angle_beta   90.00
_cell.angle_gamma   90.00
#
_symmetry.space_group_name_H-M   'P 1'
#
loop_
_entity.id
_entity.type
_entity.pdbx_description
1 polymer ?
#
loop_
_entity_poly.entity_id
_entity_poly.type
_entity_poly.pdbx_seq_one_letter_code
_entity_poly.pdbx_strand_id
1 'polypeptide(L)'
;MGLKYLTSKKGLMTTLAYLLKDETDADLRLSCINCIQSLITEPDNPSLGHELMEMVSIRKLQEYADLSKGELKKVTLELISDLTEVLYRRSQP
;
A
#
# COMPACT_ATOMS: atom_id res chain seq x y z
N MET A 1 1.75 6.13 19.03
CA MET A 1 1.37 4.86 19.68
C MET A 1 0.34 4.04 18.89
N GLY A 2 -0.59 4.65 18.15
CA GLY A 2 -1.59 3.89 17.36
C GLY A 2 -1.03 3.02 16.22
N LEU A 3 -0.11 3.54 15.40
CA LEU A 3 0.52 2.79 14.30
C LEU A 3 1.29 1.56 14.78
N LYS A 4 2.11 1.68 15.84
CA LYS A 4 2.82 0.53 16.44
C LYS A 4 1.88 -0.58 16.94
N TYR A 5 0.67 -0.22 17.39
CA TYR A 5 -0.33 -1.21 17.76
C TYR A 5 -0.95 -1.89 16.53
N LEU A 6 -1.22 -1.13 15.47
CA LEU A 6 -1.76 -1.68 14.21
C LEU A 6 -0.76 -2.62 13.54
N THR A 7 0.52 -2.24 13.47
CA THR A 7 1.58 -3.10 12.91
C THR A 7 1.84 -4.35 13.74
N SER A 8 1.47 -4.37 15.03
CA SER A 8 1.53 -5.57 15.88
C SER A 8 0.44 -6.61 15.58
N LYS A 9 -0.60 -6.25 14.81
CA LYS A 9 -1.69 -7.16 14.43
C LYS A 9 -1.33 -7.93 13.17
N LYS A 10 -1.13 -9.24 13.34
CA LYS A 10 -0.95 -10.17 12.22
C LYS A 10 -2.14 -10.11 11.27
N GLY A 11 -1.85 -10.09 9.97
CA GLY A 11 -2.87 -10.11 8.91
C GLY A 11 -3.49 -8.75 8.59
N LEU A 12 -3.06 -7.65 9.23
CA LEU A 12 -3.53 -6.31 8.88
C LEU A 12 -3.29 -5.99 7.40
N MET A 13 -2.06 -6.25 6.91
CA MET A 13 -1.72 -5.97 5.52
C MET A 13 -2.51 -6.87 4.57
N THR A 14 -2.79 -8.12 4.97
CA THR A 14 -3.68 -9.01 4.23
C THR A 14 -5.07 -8.43 4.10
N THR A 15 -5.69 -7.97 5.20
CA THR A 15 -7.01 -7.34 5.16
C THR A 15 -7.03 -6.11 4.26
N LEU A 16 -6.02 -5.23 4.37
CA LEU A 16 -5.93 -4.03 3.54
C LEU A 16 -5.75 -4.38 2.04
N ALA A 17 -4.92 -5.37 1.73
CA ALA A 17 -4.73 -5.85 0.36
C ALA A 17 -6.00 -6.50 -0.23
N TYR A 18 -6.83 -7.15 0.59
CA TYR A 18 -8.14 -7.66 0.17
C TYR A 18 -9.12 -6.52 -0.11
N LEU A 19 -9.18 -5.51 0.76
CA LEU A 19 -10.06 -4.36 0.57
C LEU A 19 -9.75 -3.61 -0.73
N LEU A 20 -8.48 -3.54 -1.15
CA LEU A 20 -8.13 -2.96 -2.46
C LEU A 20 -8.72 -3.71 -3.66
N LYS A 21 -9.04 -5.01 -3.52
CA LYS A 21 -9.54 -5.85 -4.61
C LYS A 21 -11.07 -5.84 -4.69
N ASP A 22 -11.73 -5.93 -3.53
CA ASP A 22 -13.17 -6.22 -3.47
C ASP A 22 -14.04 -4.99 -3.14
N GLU A 23 -13.46 -3.90 -2.61
CA GLU A 23 -14.22 -2.70 -2.28
C GLU A 23 -14.69 -1.97 -3.55
N THR A 24 -15.94 -1.52 -3.55
CA THR A 24 -16.55 -0.79 -4.68
C THR A 24 -16.64 0.71 -4.40
N ASP A 25 -16.71 1.09 -3.13
CA ASP A 25 -16.72 2.49 -2.70
C ASP A 25 -15.35 3.15 -2.96
N ALA A 26 -15.37 4.33 -3.59
CA ALA A 26 -14.15 5.02 -3.96
C ALA A 26 -13.45 5.68 -2.76
N ASP A 27 -14.21 6.15 -1.77
CA ASP A 27 -13.70 6.83 -0.59
C ASP A 27 -13.09 5.84 0.40
N LEU A 28 -13.67 4.64 0.51
CA LEU A 28 -13.10 3.53 1.26
C LEU A 28 -11.80 3.02 0.62
N ARG A 29 -11.75 2.91 -0.72
CA ARG A 29 -10.51 2.55 -1.43
C ARG A 29 -9.43 3.60 -1.25
N LEU A 30 -9.78 4.88 -1.35
CA LEU A 30 -8.88 5.99 -1.09
C LEU A 30 -8.31 5.93 0.34
N SER A 31 -9.18 5.72 1.33
CA SER A 31 -8.81 5.58 2.73
C SER A 31 -7.90 4.38 2.97
N CYS A 32 -8.15 3.26 2.28
CA CYS A 32 -7.33 2.07 2.33
C CYS A 32 -5.92 2.33 1.79
N ILE A 33 -5.80 2.96 0.61
CA ILE A 33 -4.50 3.29 0.01
C ILE A 33 -3.70 4.24 0.91
N ASN A 34 -4.34 5.28 1.45
CA ASN A 34 -3.69 6.22 2.36
C ASN A 34 -3.20 5.54 3.65
N CYS A 35 -3.99 4.60 4.18
CA CYS A 35 -3.61 3.81 5.35
C CYS A 35 -2.38 2.93 5.04
N ILE A 36 -2.38 2.25 3.89
CA ILE A 36 -1.26 1.44 3.43
C ILE A 36 0.00 2.31 3.26
N GLN A 37 -0.09 3.45 2.55
CA GLN A 37 1.05 4.36 2.38
C GLN A 37 1.62 4.81 3.72
N SER A 38 0.77 5.18 4.67
CA SER A 38 1.20 5.58 6.02
C SER A 38 1.93 4.46 6.75
N LEU A 39 1.55 3.20 6.51
CA LEU A 39 2.19 2.03 7.13
C LEU A 39 3.54 1.70 6.49
N ILE A 40 3.66 1.78 5.17
CA ILE A 40 4.90 1.40 4.46
C ILE A 40 5.98 2.49 4.50
N THR A 41 5.57 3.76 4.68
CA THR A 41 6.49 4.90 4.81
C THR A 41 7.02 5.06 6.24
N GLU A 42 6.48 4.30 7.20
CA GLU A 42 6.92 4.30 8.60
C GLU A 42 8.35 3.73 8.70
N PRO A 43 9.34 4.53 9.17
CA PRO A 43 10.75 4.11 9.21
C PRO A 43 11.01 2.84 10.05
N ASP A 44 10.20 2.63 11.08
CA ASP A 44 10.36 1.53 12.03
C ASP A 44 9.89 0.16 11.47
N ASN A 45 9.19 0.10 10.33
CA ASN A 45 8.57 -1.14 9.83
C ASN A 45 8.73 -1.36 8.31
N PRO A 46 9.98 -1.40 7.78
CA PRO A 46 10.22 -1.59 6.34
C PRO A 46 9.67 -2.91 5.78
N SER A 47 9.46 -3.91 6.65
CA SER A 47 8.89 -5.22 6.26
C SER A 47 7.46 -5.13 5.71
N LEU A 48 6.70 -4.10 6.05
CA LEU A 48 5.30 -3.95 5.62
C LEU A 48 5.18 -3.67 4.12
N GLY A 49 6.10 -2.89 3.56
CA GLY A 49 6.18 -2.69 2.12
C GLY A 49 6.45 -4.01 1.38
N HIS A 50 7.31 -4.86 1.94
CA HIS A 50 7.58 -6.19 1.39
C HIS A 50 6.36 -7.12 1.48
N GLU A 51 5.70 -7.17 2.63
CA GLU A 51 4.49 -7.97 2.82
C GLU A 51 3.39 -7.59 1.81
N LEU A 52 3.18 -6.29 1.59
CA LEU A 52 2.21 -5.82 0.58
C LEU A 52 2.57 -6.30 -0.83
N MET A 53 3.84 -6.23 -1.22
CA MET A 53 4.30 -6.65 -2.55
C MET A 53 4.14 -8.15 -2.80
N GLU A 54 4.12 -8.97 -1.76
CA GLU A 54 3.82 -10.41 -1.88
C GLU A 54 2.33 -10.65 -2.22
N MET A 55 1.44 -9.71 -1.87
CA MET A 55 0.00 -9.84 -2.04
C MET A 55 -0.56 -9.08 -3.26
N VAL A 56 0.10 -7.99 -3.64
CA VAL A 56 -0.27 -7.12 -4.75
C VAL A 56 0.98 -6.71 -5.52
N SER A 57 1.02 -7.05 -6.81
CA SER A 57 2.13 -6.63 -7.68
C SER A 57 1.99 -5.18 -8.11
N ILE A 58 3.13 -4.50 -8.32
CA ILE A 58 3.17 -3.13 -8.88
C ILE A 58 2.37 -3.03 -10.18
N ARG A 59 2.45 -4.06 -11.04
CA ARG A 59 1.68 -4.11 -12.29
C ARG A 59 0.17 -4.01 -12.04
N LYS A 60 -0.37 -4.73 -11.05
CA LYS A 60 -1.80 -4.67 -10.71
C LYS A 60 -2.19 -3.30 -10.15
N LEU A 61 -1.32 -2.68 -9.36
CA LEU A 61 -1.54 -1.30 -8.90
C LEU A 61 -1.53 -0.31 -10.07
N GLN A 62 -0.66 -0.51 -11.06
CA GLN A 62 -0.63 0.32 -12.27
C GLN A 62 -1.93 0.17 -13.08
N GLU A 63 -2.37 -1.06 -13.32
CA GLU A 63 -3.66 -1.35 -13.98
C GLU A 63 -4.83 -0.69 -13.21
N TYR A 64 -4.79 -0.73 -11.87
CA TYR A 64 -5.78 -0.06 -11.03
C TYR A 64 -5.72 1.47 -11.12
N ALA A 65 -4.52 2.07 -11.14
CA ALA A 65 -4.34 3.51 -11.31
C ALA A 65 -4.86 4.00 -12.67
N ASP A 66 -4.66 3.21 -13.72
CA ASP A 66 -5.10 3.55 -15.08
C ASP A 66 -6.63 3.56 -15.21
N LEU A 67 -7.32 2.70 -14.44
CA LEU A 67 -8.78 2.64 -14.37
C LEU A 67 -9.38 3.67 -13.40
N SER A 68 -8.56 4.24 -12.51
CA SER A 68 -8.98 5.21 -11.50
C SER A 68 -8.94 6.66 -12.02
N LYS A 69 -9.61 7.57 -11.30
CA LYS A 69 -9.66 9.01 -11.64
C LYS A 69 -9.43 9.88 -10.40
N GLY A 70 -9.04 11.13 -10.62
CA GLY A 70 -8.89 12.12 -9.56
C GLY A 70 -7.88 11.70 -8.48
N GLU A 71 -8.24 11.93 -7.22
CA GLU A 71 -7.36 11.67 -6.07
C GLU A 71 -6.99 10.19 -5.95
N LEU A 72 -7.93 9.27 -6.25
CA LEU A 72 -7.68 7.84 -6.16
C LEU A 72 -6.55 7.38 -7.09
N LYS A 73 -6.52 7.92 -8.32
CA LYS A 73 -5.41 7.67 -9.25
C LYS A 73 -4.09 8.21 -8.71
N LYS A 74 -4.12 9.43 -8.19
CA LYS A 74 -2.93 10.11 -7.64
C LYS A 74 -2.32 9.31 -6.50
N VAL A 75 -3.10 8.96 -5.47
CA VAL A 75 -2.58 8.20 -4.32
C VAL A 75 -2.12 6.79 -4.70
N THR A 76 -2.73 6.18 -5.71
CA THR A 76 -2.25 4.87 -6.22
C THR A 76 -0.87 4.98 -6.85
N LEU A 77 -0.63 6.04 -7.63
CA LEU A 77 0.68 6.30 -8.25
C LEU A 77 1.74 6.65 -7.19
N GLU A 78 1.36 7.41 -6.15
CA GLU A 78 2.25 7.67 -5.02
C GLU A 78 2.62 6.36 -4.29
N LEU A 79 1.65 5.49 -4.03
CA LEU A 79 1.90 4.15 -3.45
C LEU A 79 2.86 3.32 -4.31
N ILE A 80 2.71 3.34 -5.64
CA ILE A 80 3.65 2.66 -6.56
C ILE A 80 5.06 3.21 -6.42
N SER A 81 5.20 4.53 -6.32
CA SER A 81 6.49 5.20 -6.13
C SER A 81 7.15 4.76 -4.82
N ASP A 82 6.39 4.78 -3.72
CA ASP A 82 6.88 4.38 -2.39
C ASP A 82 7.37 2.92 -2.39
N LEU A 83 6.60 2.01 -3.01
CA LEU A 83 7.00 0.60 -3.12
C LEU A 83 8.22 0.38 -4.00
N THR A 84 8.37 1.18 -5.07
CA THR A 84 9.55 1.13 -5.92
C THR A 84 10.79 1.59 -5.15
N GLU A 85 10.66 2.62 -4.32
CA GLU A 85 11.74 3.06 -3.44
C GLU A 85 12.12 1.99 -2.41
N VAL A 86 11.14 1.30 -1.82
CA VAL A 86 11.38 0.15 -0.91
C VAL A 86 12.19 -0.95 -1.61
N LEU A 87 11.91 -1.25 -2.88
CA LEU A 87 12.70 -2.22 -3.68
C LEU A 87 14.12 -1.71 -3.97
N TYR A 88 14.26 -0.42 -4.26
CA TYR A 88 15.56 0.17 -4.55
C TYR A 88 16.48 0.14 -3.32
N ARG A 89 15.97 0.51 -2.14
CA ARG A 89 16.71 0.44 -0.86
C ARG A 89 17.21 -0.97 -0.54
N ARG A 90 16.50 -2.02 -0.97
CA ARG A 90 16.93 -3.42 -0.83
C ARG A 90 18.08 -3.81 -1.77
N SER A 91 18.22 -3.11 -2.90
CA SER A 91 19.19 -3.43 -3.95
C SER A 91 20.53 -2.73 -3.74
N GLN A 92 20.64 -1.88 -2.72
CA GLN A 92 21.90 -1.28 -2.31
C GLN A 92 22.66 -2.26 -1.38
N PRO A 93 23.94 -2.57 -1.69
CA PRO A 93 24.76 -3.52 -0.94
C PRO A 93 25.17 -3.01 0.45
#